data_AF-A0A0N1GCE7-F1
#
_entry.id   AF-A0A0N1GCE7-F1
#
_cell.length_a   1.000
_cell.length_b   1.000
_cell.length_c   1.000
_cell.angle_alpha   90.00
_cell.angle_beta   90.00
_cell.angle_gamma   90.00
#
_symmetry.space_group_name_H-M   'P 1'
#
loop_
_entity.id
_entity.type
_entity.pdbx_description
1 polymer ?
#
loop_
_entity_poly.entity_id
_entity_poly.type
_entity_poly.pdbx_seq_one_letter_code
_entity_poly.pdbx_strand_id
1 'polypeptide(L)'
;MAEDLVTEDLAVEEVRTRLTSYEGLPAVVGGTGRDPVNAPMIRHWCEALGDTHPAYTGPDATAPPTMLQVWTMGGLPGPPPRSPAYTELLALLDELGCTAVVATDCEQEYVRPLRPGDEITFDMVIESVSDRKTTKLGTGYFVTTRTDVRVVGVAGGAARGVAGGAGELAGTHRFRIFKYAPGQRRSNREPELRPRPVVNRDNAGFWEGVARHELLLQRCTGCGALRFPWLPGCRACGSPDWETVAAGGEGTVYSYVVMHHPPFPAFAPPYAVALVQLAEGVRMVANVTGVPYDKVRIGMAVRLEFARYDEELLLPVWRAGAEGAGAERAEGAAAQAAGVPLAPGTDLLPSLEVGITRTLIVAGAIASRDYQDVHHDPEAARVKGSPDVFMNILTTNGLVGRYITDHFGPTAVLRRVAIRLGVPNYPGDTMVLTGRVEETDGADGTTATVRVTGTNGRGRHVTGTVTVTVAAEPTGASSDADGDADWDRDGGTGGTADGDTDAAVDGEVR
;
A
#
# COMPACT_ATOMS: atom_id res chain seq x y z
N MET A 1 -45.51 25.00 -5.10
CA MET A 1 -44.98 24.39 -3.86
C MET A 1 -45.45 22.95 -3.66
N ALA A 2 -46.74 22.66 -3.51
CA ALA A 2 -47.20 21.26 -3.35
C ALA A 2 -47.18 20.47 -4.68
N GLU A 3 -47.56 21.08 -5.80
CA GLU A 3 -47.51 20.45 -7.13
C GLU A 3 -46.07 20.25 -7.63
N ASP A 4 -45.16 21.18 -7.32
CA ASP A 4 -43.74 21.07 -7.69
C ASP A 4 -43.03 19.91 -6.96
N LEU A 5 -43.32 19.71 -5.67
CA LEU A 5 -42.78 18.60 -4.88
C LEU A 5 -43.28 17.24 -5.36
N VAL A 6 -44.56 17.14 -5.73
CA VAL A 6 -45.14 15.90 -6.29
C VAL A 6 -44.53 15.58 -7.66
N THR A 7 -44.23 16.59 -8.47
CA THR A 7 -43.61 16.42 -9.79
C THR A 7 -42.15 15.98 -9.69
N GLU A 8 -41.40 16.54 -8.72
CA GLU A 8 -40.02 16.09 -8.42
C GLU A 8 -39.98 14.66 -7.88
N ASP A 9 -40.89 14.28 -6.98
CA ASP A 9 -40.97 12.93 -6.42
C ASP A 9 -41.32 11.88 -7.48
N LEU A 10 -42.24 12.20 -8.40
CA LEU A 10 -42.58 11.32 -9.54
C LEU A 10 -41.38 11.13 -10.49
N ALA A 11 -40.62 12.20 -10.78
CA ALA A 11 -39.42 12.11 -11.61
C ALA A 11 -38.30 11.29 -10.93
N VAL A 12 -38.15 11.39 -9.61
CA VAL A 12 -37.19 10.58 -8.83
C VAL A 12 -37.57 9.09 -8.85
N GLU A 13 -38.86 8.78 -8.71
CA GLU A 13 -39.36 7.39 -8.75
C GLU A 13 -39.22 6.77 -10.15
N GLU A 14 -39.47 7.54 -11.21
CA GLU A 14 -39.27 7.11 -12.59
C GLU A 14 -37.80 6.78 -12.87
N VAL A 15 -36.87 7.66 -12.44
CA VAL A 15 -35.43 7.41 -12.55
C VAL A 15 -35.02 6.18 -11.76
N ARG A 16 -35.53 6.02 -10.52
CA ARG A 16 -35.23 4.83 -9.70
C ARG A 16 -35.70 3.56 -10.40
N THR A 17 -36.95 3.53 -10.87
CA THR A 17 -37.54 2.38 -11.58
C THR A 17 -36.74 2.01 -12.82
N ARG A 18 -36.31 3.02 -13.59
CA ARG A 18 -35.47 2.80 -14.77
C ARG A 18 -34.10 2.24 -14.40
N LEU A 19 -33.46 2.75 -13.35
CA LEU A 19 -32.15 2.25 -12.89
C LEU A 19 -32.23 0.82 -12.35
N THR A 20 -33.23 0.50 -11.53
CA THR A 20 -33.40 -0.86 -10.97
C THR A 20 -33.80 -1.88 -12.03
N SER A 21 -34.39 -1.46 -13.16
CA SER A 21 -34.70 -2.36 -14.28
C SER A 21 -33.46 -3.01 -14.93
N TYR A 22 -32.26 -2.46 -14.69
CA TYR A 22 -31.00 -3.05 -15.15
C TYR A 22 -30.46 -4.13 -14.20
N GLU A 23 -30.97 -4.26 -12.97
CA GLU A 23 -30.49 -5.27 -12.02
C GLU A 23 -30.79 -6.69 -12.52
N GLY A 24 -29.80 -7.57 -12.37
CA GLY A 24 -29.86 -8.94 -12.88
C GLY A 24 -29.57 -9.06 -14.38
N LEU A 25 -29.51 -7.97 -15.14
CA LEU A 25 -29.14 -8.02 -16.55
C LEU A 25 -27.63 -8.26 -16.73
N PRO A 26 -27.21 -8.96 -17.79
CA PRO A 26 -25.79 -9.15 -18.07
C PRO A 26 -25.09 -7.83 -18.37
N ALA A 27 -23.90 -7.62 -17.80
CA ALA A 27 -22.95 -6.59 -18.18
C ALA A 27 -21.91 -7.06 -19.20
N VAL A 28 -21.58 -8.36 -19.17
CA VAL A 28 -20.75 -9.07 -20.15
C VAL A 28 -21.28 -10.49 -20.26
N VAL A 29 -21.37 -11.03 -21.49
CA VAL A 29 -21.76 -12.42 -21.74
C VAL A 29 -20.68 -13.09 -22.56
N GLY A 30 -20.22 -14.27 -22.13
CA GLY A 30 -19.22 -15.06 -22.84
C GLY A 30 -17.88 -14.32 -22.99
N GLY A 31 -17.50 -13.52 -22.00
CA GLY A 31 -16.20 -12.87 -21.95
C GLY A 31 -15.09 -13.92 -21.98
N THR A 32 -14.04 -13.66 -22.75
CA THR A 32 -12.85 -14.53 -22.82
C THR A 32 -11.65 -13.75 -22.30
N GLY A 33 -10.82 -14.43 -21.52
CA GLY A 33 -9.54 -13.88 -21.10
C GLY A 33 -8.67 -13.60 -22.32
N ARG A 34 -8.02 -12.43 -22.33
CA ARG A 34 -7.21 -12.01 -23.49
C ARG A 34 -6.07 -12.97 -23.78
N ASP A 35 -5.45 -13.45 -22.72
CA ASP A 35 -4.35 -14.40 -22.73
C ASP A 35 -4.71 -15.51 -21.75
N PRO A 36 -4.22 -16.75 -21.95
CA PRO A 36 -4.17 -17.73 -20.88
C PRO A 36 -3.45 -17.14 -19.67
N VAL A 37 -3.75 -17.65 -18.49
CA VAL A 37 -2.96 -17.36 -17.29
C VAL A 37 -1.50 -17.66 -17.62
N ASN A 38 -0.61 -16.71 -17.32
CA ASN A 38 0.76 -16.81 -17.80
C ASN A 38 1.77 -16.27 -16.77
N ALA A 39 2.93 -16.91 -16.73
CA ALA A 39 3.98 -16.60 -15.77
C ALA A 39 4.51 -15.16 -15.87
N PRO A 40 4.67 -14.53 -17.06
CA PRO A 40 5.08 -13.12 -17.14
C PRO A 40 4.16 -12.17 -16.39
N MET A 41 2.84 -12.32 -16.51
CA MET A 41 1.89 -11.47 -15.79
C MET A 41 1.93 -11.68 -14.28
N ILE A 42 2.08 -12.93 -13.83
CA ILE A 42 2.26 -13.26 -12.41
C ILE A 42 3.52 -12.59 -11.86
N ARG A 43 4.65 -12.70 -12.57
CA ARG A 43 5.90 -12.06 -12.15
C ARG A 43 5.79 -10.55 -12.06
N HIS A 44 5.21 -9.89 -13.06
CA HIS A 44 5.03 -8.43 -13.04
C HIS A 44 4.17 -7.97 -11.85
N TRP A 45 3.13 -8.73 -11.50
CA TRP A 45 2.33 -8.47 -10.31
C TRP A 45 3.14 -8.61 -9.02
N CYS A 46 3.87 -9.72 -8.88
CA CYS A 46 4.74 -9.96 -7.74
C CYS A 46 5.81 -8.87 -7.59
N GLU A 47 6.46 -8.46 -8.68
CA GLU A 47 7.44 -7.38 -8.68
C GLU A 47 6.82 -6.03 -8.31
N ALA A 48 5.65 -5.69 -8.88
CA ALA A 48 4.96 -4.43 -8.60
C ALA A 48 4.53 -4.31 -7.13
N LEU A 49 4.08 -5.40 -6.53
CA LEU A 49 3.61 -5.43 -5.14
C LEU A 49 4.68 -5.84 -4.13
N GLY A 50 5.87 -6.24 -4.59
CA GLY A 50 6.91 -6.83 -3.75
C GLY A 50 6.50 -8.14 -3.09
N ASP A 51 5.62 -8.91 -3.72
CA ASP A 51 5.09 -10.18 -3.22
C ASP A 51 6.04 -11.33 -3.59
N THR A 52 6.65 -11.93 -2.58
CA THR A 52 7.67 -12.98 -2.73
C THR A 52 7.16 -14.37 -2.34
N HIS A 53 5.84 -14.56 -2.28
CA HIS A 53 5.28 -15.83 -1.86
C HIS A 53 5.75 -16.98 -2.77
N PRO A 54 6.27 -18.10 -2.22
CA PRO A 54 6.94 -19.14 -3.01
C PRO A 54 6.01 -19.83 -4.01
N ALA A 55 4.72 -19.92 -3.70
CA ALA A 55 3.72 -20.52 -4.60
C ALA A 55 3.57 -19.79 -5.95
N TYR A 56 4.06 -18.56 -6.10
CA TYR A 56 3.90 -17.77 -7.32
C TYR A 56 5.07 -17.92 -8.30
N THR A 57 6.03 -18.81 -7.99
CA THR A 57 7.25 -19.02 -8.78
C THR A 57 7.46 -20.49 -9.11
N GLY A 58 8.28 -20.76 -10.13
CA GLY A 58 8.63 -22.14 -10.53
C GLY A 58 7.62 -22.80 -11.48
N PRO A 59 7.80 -24.10 -11.77
CA PRO A 59 6.98 -24.84 -12.74
C PRO A 59 5.54 -25.06 -12.27
N ASP A 60 5.31 -25.13 -10.95
CA ASP A 60 4.00 -25.35 -10.33
C ASP A 60 3.36 -24.05 -9.84
N ALA A 61 3.81 -22.90 -10.36
CA ALA A 61 3.37 -21.59 -9.93
C ALA A 61 1.84 -21.45 -10.03
N THR A 62 1.23 -20.86 -9.02
CA THR A 62 -0.14 -20.35 -9.07
C THR A 62 -0.11 -18.84 -9.22
N ALA A 63 -1.18 -18.25 -9.76
CA ALA A 63 -1.36 -16.82 -9.67
C ALA A 63 -1.74 -16.42 -8.24
N PRO A 64 -1.22 -15.29 -7.73
CA PRO A 64 -1.77 -14.65 -6.55
C PRO A 64 -3.30 -14.56 -6.64
N PRO A 65 -4.06 -14.99 -5.61
CA PRO A 65 -5.53 -15.03 -5.69
C PRO A 65 -6.13 -13.67 -6.08
N THR A 66 -5.56 -12.59 -5.56
CA THR A 66 -5.97 -11.19 -5.80
C THR A 66 -5.73 -10.69 -7.24
N MET A 67 -5.20 -11.54 -8.12
CA MET A 67 -5.12 -11.33 -9.57
C MET A 67 -6.37 -11.81 -10.32
N LEU A 68 -7.41 -12.35 -9.66
CA LEU A 68 -8.57 -12.96 -10.31
C LEU A 68 -9.17 -12.12 -11.46
N GLN A 69 -9.23 -10.80 -11.28
CA GLN A 69 -9.74 -9.83 -12.25
C GLN A 69 -8.79 -9.55 -13.42
N VAL A 70 -7.49 -9.83 -13.28
CA VAL A 70 -6.47 -9.44 -14.27
C VAL A 70 -6.82 -10.00 -15.64
N TRP A 71 -7.33 -11.23 -15.72
CA TRP A 71 -7.73 -11.84 -16.99
C TRP A 71 -9.10 -11.41 -17.51
N THR A 72 -9.92 -10.74 -16.70
CA THR A 72 -11.22 -10.20 -17.12
C THR A 72 -11.15 -8.73 -17.53
N MET A 73 -10.08 -8.04 -17.13
CA MET A 73 -9.84 -6.65 -17.46
C MET A 73 -9.43 -6.46 -18.92
N GLY A 74 -9.87 -5.33 -19.48
CA GLY A 74 -9.53 -4.91 -20.83
C GLY A 74 -8.04 -4.56 -20.99
N GLY A 75 -7.70 -3.88 -22.07
CA GLY A 75 -6.36 -3.34 -22.26
C GLY A 75 -6.40 -1.84 -22.56
N LEU A 76 -5.24 -1.27 -22.89
CA LEU A 76 -5.15 0.10 -23.40
C LEU A 76 -6.12 0.43 -24.56
N PRO A 77 -6.45 -0.50 -25.49
CA PRO A 77 -7.43 -0.22 -26.54
C PRO A 77 -8.87 0.02 -26.04
N GLY A 78 -9.17 -0.26 -24.77
CA GLY A 78 -10.48 -0.04 -24.17
C GLY A 78 -10.94 -1.15 -23.22
N PRO A 79 -12.08 -0.94 -22.53
CA PRO A 79 -12.71 -1.95 -21.68
C PRO A 79 -13.09 -3.20 -22.49
N PRO A 80 -13.32 -4.35 -21.83
CA PRO A 80 -13.85 -5.53 -22.51
C PRO A 80 -15.20 -5.24 -23.17
N PRO A 81 -15.63 -6.04 -24.15
CA PRO A 81 -16.94 -5.90 -24.78
C PRO A 81 -18.04 -5.85 -23.71
N ARG A 82 -18.84 -4.79 -23.72
CA ARG A 82 -19.97 -4.60 -22.80
C ARG A 82 -21.26 -5.04 -23.46
N SER A 83 -22.21 -5.49 -22.66
CA SER A 83 -23.58 -5.68 -23.13
C SER A 83 -24.23 -4.34 -23.50
N PRO A 84 -25.28 -4.35 -24.34
CA PRO A 84 -26.12 -3.18 -24.57
C PRO A 84 -26.69 -2.61 -23.26
N ALA A 85 -27.23 -3.48 -22.39
CA ALA A 85 -27.82 -3.09 -21.11
C ALA A 85 -26.85 -2.30 -20.21
N TYR A 86 -25.60 -2.73 -20.10
CA TYR A 86 -24.62 -2.02 -19.27
C TYR A 86 -24.17 -0.71 -19.91
N THR A 87 -24.07 -0.68 -21.24
CA THR A 87 -23.77 0.56 -21.98
C THR A 87 -24.88 1.60 -21.79
N GLU A 88 -26.14 1.17 -21.90
CA GLU A 88 -27.33 2.01 -21.69
C GLU A 88 -27.44 2.50 -20.25
N LEU A 89 -27.18 1.65 -19.24
CA LEU A 89 -27.13 2.07 -17.84
C LEU A 89 -26.08 3.18 -17.63
N LEU A 90 -24.87 2.99 -18.16
CA LEU A 90 -23.82 3.99 -18.00
C LEU A 90 -24.17 5.29 -18.73
N ALA A 91 -24.76 5.23 -19.92
CA ALA A 91 -25.22 6.40 -20.66
C ALA A 91 -26.33 7.14 -19.91
N LEU A 92 -27.31 6.43 -19.34
CA LEU A 92 -28.35 7.02 -18.52
C LEU A 92 -27.76 7.76 -17.31
N LEU A 93 -26.75 7.19 -16.65
CA LEU A 93 -26.06 7.88 -15.56
C LEU A 93 -25.33 9.15 -16.04
N ASP A 94 -24.74 9.14 -17.24
CA ASP A 94 -24.15 10.35 -17.84
C ASP A 94 -25.20 11.42 -18.15
N GLU A 95 -26.37 11.03 -18.67
CA GLU A 95 -27.52 11.91 -18.91
C GLU A 95 -28.03 12.56 -17.61
N LEU A 96 -27.94 11.84 -16.48
CA LEU A 96 -28.22 12.36 -15.14
C LEU A 96 -27.10 13.24 -14.58
N GLY A 97 -26.10 13.60 -15.40
CA GLY A 97 -24.97 14.46 -15.04
C GLY A 97 -23.85 13.74 -14.28
N CYS A 98 -23.92 12.42 -14.12
CA CYS A 98 -22.94 11.65 -13.37
C CYS A 98 -21.75 11.26 -14.26
N THR A 99 -20.90 12.23 -14.63
CA THR A 99 -19.82 12.03 -15.60
C THR A 99 -18.50 11.53 -15.00
N ALA A 100 -18.35 11.57 -13.68
CA ALA A 100 -17.17 11.04 -13.00
C ALA A 100 -17.44 9.66 -12.38
N VAL A 101 -16.37 8.86 -12.24
CA VAL A 101 -16.46 7.51 -11.67
C VAL A 101 -15.29 7.26 -10.73
N VAL A 102 -15.55 6.53 -9.64
CA VAL A 102 -14.51 6.03 -8.73
C VAL A 102 -14.90 4.64 -8.25
N ALA A 103 -13.93 3.73 -8.12
CA ALA A 103 -14.14 2.44 -7.48
C ALA A 103 -14.18 2.60 -5.95
N THR A 104 -15.14 1.97 -5.27
CA THR A 104 -15.31 2.12 -3.82
C THR A 104 -15.18 0.82 -3.06
N ASP A 105 -15.60 -0.30 -3.65
CA ASP A 105 -15.57 -1.61 -3.01
C ASP A 105 -15.09 -2.66 -4.00
N CYS A 106 -14.25 -3.58 -3.52
CA CYS A 106 -13.73 -4.71 -4.28
C CYS A 106 -13.82 -5.94 -3.38
N GLU A 107 -14.49 -6.97 -3.86
CA GLU A 107 -14.68 -8.21 -3.14
C GLU A 107 -14.41 -9.37 -4.07
N GLN A 108 -13.56 -10.28 -3.62
CA GLN A 108 -13.18 -11.48 -4.37
C GLN A 108 -13.32 -12.71 -3.49
N GLU A 109 -13.92 -13.75 -4.04
CA GLU A 109 -13.96 -15.08 -3.44
C GLU A 109 -13.18 -16.04 -4.34
N TYR A 110 -12.35 -16.87 -3.73
CA TYR A 110 -11.42 -17.75 -4.44
C TYR A 110 -11.81 -19.20 -4.17
N VAL A 111 -12.29 -19.85 -5.23
CA VAL A 111 -12.69 -21.26 -5.19
C VAL A 111 -11.51 -22.14 -5.55
N ARG A 112 -10.76 -21.74 -6.58
CA ARG A 112 -9.60 -22.49 -7.09
C ARG A 112 -8.45 -21.53 -7.44
N PRO A 113 -7.18 -21.94 -7.24
CA PRO A 113 -6.04 -21.16 -7.71
C PRO A 113 -5.94 -21.22 -9.25
N LEU A 114 -5.68 -20.08 -9.86
CA LEU A 114 -5.36 -20.00 -11.29
C LEU A 114 -3.91 -20.42 -11.53
N ARG A 115 -3.65 -21.13 -12.63
CA ARG A 115 -2.31 -21.64 -12.98
C ARG A 115 -1.91 -21.25 -14.40
N PRO A 116 -0.61 -21.04 -14.68
CA PRO A 116 -0.13 -20.85 -16.04
C PRO A 116 -0.69 -21.91 -17.01
N GLY A 117 -1.25 -21.44 -18.12
CA GLY A 117 -1.95 -22.26 -19.11
C GLY A 117 -3.47 -22.24 -18.98
N ASP A 118 -4.05 -21.89 -17.83
CA ASP A 118 -5.51 -21.82 -17.66
C ASP A 118 -6.14 -20.83 -18.67
N GLU A 119 -7.15 -21.29 -19.41
CA GLU A 119 -7.94 -20.47 -20.34
C GLU A 119 -9.21 -19.98 -19.65
N ILE A 120 -9.33 -18.66 -19.53
CA ILE A 120 -10.36 -18.02 -18.72
C ILE A 120 -11.57 -17.61 -19.57
N THR A 121 -12.77 -17.86 -19.04
CA THR A 121 -14.02 -17.23 -19.49
C THR A 121 -14.72 -16.56 -18.32
N PHE A 122 -15.52 -15.55 -18.57
CA PHE A 122 -16.26 -14.87 -17.52
C PHE A 122 -17.57 -14.29 -18.03
N ASP A 123 -18.57 -14.32 -17.15
CA ASP A 123 -19.82 -13.59 -17.31
C ASP A 123 -19.90 -12.53 -16.21
N MET A 124 -20.49 -11.39 -16.53
CA MET A 124 -20.68 -10.30 -15.57
C MET A 124 -22.15 -9.92 -15.53
N VAL A 125 -22.68 -9.70 -14.33
CA VAL A 125 -24.06 -9.24 -14.09
C VAL A 125 -24.05 -7.90 -13.38
N ILE A 126 -25.02 -7.04 -13.71
CA ILE A 126 -25.33 -5.85 -12.93
C ILE A 126 -26.06 -6.32 -11.68
N GLU A 127 -25.34 -6.44 -10.56
CA GLU A 127 -25.86 -7.04 -9.33
C GLU A 127 -26.80 -6.07 -8.59
N SER A 128 -26.46 -4.78 -8.55
CA SER A 128 -27.33 -3.75 -7.96
C SER A 128 -27.00 -2.35 -8.47
N VAL A 129 -28.01 -1.47 -8.46
CA VAL A 129 -27.88 -0.02 -8.64
C VAL A 129 -28.53 0.67 -7.44
N SER A 130 -27.75 1.43 -6.67
CA SER A 130 -28.28 2.07 -5.47
C SER A 130 -29.25 3.21 -5.78
N ASP A 131 -30.03 3.63 -4.79
CA ASP A 131 -30.62 4.97 -4.78
C ASP A 131 -29.57 6.07 -4.96
N ARG A 132 -30.03 7.28 -5.30
CA ARG A 132 -29.19 8.49 -5.34
C ARG A 132 -28.53 8.73 -3.98
N LYS A 133 -27.21 8.88 -3.97
CA LYS A 133 -26.39 9.16 -2.79
C LYS A 133 -25.54 10.41 -2.98
N THR A 134 -25.38 11.19 -1.92
CA THR A 134 -24.47 12.34 -1.87
C THR A 134 -23.28 11.99 -0.99
N THR A 135 -22.08 12.18 -1.53
CA THR A 135 -20.79 11.96 -0.85
C THR A 135 -19.96 13.24 -0.89
N LYS A 136 -18.75 13.21 -0.33
CA LYS A 136 -17.79 14.33 -0.45
C LYS A 136 -17.32 14.59 -1.88
N LEU A 137 -17.38 13.58 -2.76
CA LEU A 137 -16.97 13.68 -4.16
C LEU A 137 -18.07 14.32 -5.03
N GLY A 138 -19.32 14.09 -4.64
CA GLY A 138 -20.49 14.57 -5.38
C GLY A 138 -21.71 13.71 -5.14
N THR A 139 -22.74 13.96 -5.94
CA THR A 139 -24.01 13.24 -5.89
C THR A 139 -24.13 12.31 -7.08
N GLY A 140 -24.53 11.07 -6.85
CA GLY A 140 -24.56 10.05 -7.88
C GLY A 140 -25.16 8.72 -7.41
N TYR A 141 -24.78 7.64 -8.07
CA TYR A 141 -25.32 6.30 -7.88
C TYR A 141 -24.18 5.30 -7.78
N PHE A 142 -24.35 4.29 -6.91
CA PHE A 142 -23.46 3.15 -6.86
C PHE A 142 -23.96 2.08 -7.83
N VAL A 143 -23.05 1.51 -8.61
CA VAL A 143 -23.32 0.36 -9.47
C VAL A 143 -22.41 -0.77 -9.02
N THR A 144 -23.00 -1.88 -8.60
CA THR A 144 -22.27 -3.10 -8.23
C THR A 144 -22.39 -4.11 -9.37
N THR A 145 -21.25 -4.61 -9.83
CA THR A 145 -21.18 -5.70 -10.80
C THR A 145 -20.59 -6.93 -10.15
N ARG A 146 -21.09 -8.12 -10.51
CA ARG A 146 -20.49 -9.40 -10.10
C ARG A 146 -19.99 -10.12 -11.34
N THR A 147 -18.75 -10.57 -11.30
CA THR A 147 -18.11 -11.33 -12.37
C THR A 147 -17.84 -12.75 -11.89
N ASP A 148 -18.31 -13.75 -12.64
CA ASP A 148 -18.07 -15.16 -12.34
C ASP A 148 -16.88 -15.65 -13.19
N VAL A 149 -15.75 -15.81 -12.50
CA VAL A 149 -14.46 -16.39 -12.84
C VAL A 149 -14.44 -17.84 -13.33
N ARG A 150 -14.43 -18.21 -14.61
CA ARG A 150 -14.41 -19.64 -15.02
C ARG A 150 -13.17 -20.01 -15.80
N VAL A 151 -12.73 -21.25 -15.68
CA VAL A 151 -11.70 -21.81 -16.57
C VAL A 151 -12.29 -22.95 -17.37
N VAL A 152 -12.10 -22.87 -18.68
CA VAL A 152 -12.71 -23.77 -19.66
C VAL A 152 -11.73 -24.78 -20.23
N GLY A 153 -10.42 -24.59 -20.00
CA GLY A 153 -9.39 -25.46 -20.52
C GLY A 153 -7.99 -25.07 -20.04
N VAL A 154 -7.01 -25.80 -20.54
CA VAL A 154 -5.58 -25.50 -20.38
C VAL A 154 -5.01 -25.42 -21.79
N ALA A 155 -4.36 -24.30 -22.11
CA ALA A 155 -3.75 -24.06 -23.41
C ALA A 155 -2.78 -25.21 -23.76
N GLY A 156 -3.00 -25.85 -24.90
CA GLY A 156 -2.20 -27.00 -25.37
C GLY A 156 -2.59 -28.37 -24.79
N GLY A 157 -3.61 -28.46 -23.94
CA GLY A 157 -4.18 -29.71 -23.44
C GLY A 157 -5.48 -30.10 -24.17
N ALA A 158 -5.80 -31.40 -24.21
CA ALA A 158 -7.14 -31.84 -24.59
C ALA A 158 -8.14 -31.26 -23.58
N ALA A 159 -9.16 -30.54 -24.05
CA ALA A 159 -10.26 -30.06 -23.21
C ALA A 159 -10.75 -31.24 -22.36
N ARG A 160 -10.48 -31.23 -21.04
CA ARG A 160 -11.13 -32.15 -20.11
C ARG A 160 -12.57 -31.68 -20.01
N GLY A 161 -13.36 -32.16 -20.96
CA GLY A 161 -14.77 -31.85 -21.09
C GLY A 161 -15.49 -32.21 -19.80
N VAL A 162 -15.93 -31.19 -19.08
CA VAL A 162 -17.10 -31.33 -18.22
C VAL A 162 -18.28 -31.50 -19.18
N ALA A 163 -18.94 -32.65 -19.10
CA ALA A 163 -20.19 -32.87 -19.84
C ALA A 163 -21.18 -31.76 -19.43
N GLY A 164 -21.41 -30.79 -20.32
CA GLY A 164 -22.28 -29.64 -20.05
C GLY A 164 -21.75 -28.25 -20.43
N GLY A 165 -20.51 -28.09 -20.90
CA GLY A 165 -20.05 -26.87 -21.58
C GLY A 165 -19.81 -25.62 -20.71
N ALA A 166 -20.06 -25.65 -19.40
CA ALA A 166 -19.72 -24.57 -18.48
C ALA A 166 -18.36 -24.84 -17.81
N GLY A 167 -17.42 -23.90 -17.92
CA GLY A 167 -16.11 -23.99 -17.26
C GLY A 167 -16.19 -24.08 -15.74
N GLU A 168 -15.13 -24.61 -15.11
CA GLU A 168 -15.01 -24.72 -13.65
C GLU A 168 -14.85 -23.32 -13.04
N LEU A 169 -15.61 -23.03 -11.98
CA LEU A 169 -15.53 -21.75 -11.28
C LEU A 169 -14.20 -21.63 -10.52
N ALA A 170 -13.39 -20.66 -10.89
CA ALA A 170 -12.18 -20.26 -10.19
C ALA A 170 -12.45 -19.27 -9.05
N GLY A 171 -13.41 -18.36 -9.22
CA GLY A 171 -13.75 -17.38 -8.20
C GLY A 171 -14.86 -16.42 -8.62
N THR A 172 -15.27 -15.55 -7.70
CA THR A 172 -16.20 -14.46 -7.98
C THR A 172 -15.53 -13.12 -7.68
N HIS A 173 -15.83 -12.09 -8.48
CA HIS A 173 -15.33 -10.74 -8.26
C HIS A 173 -16.50 -9.75 -8.30
N ARG A 174 -16.86 -9.21 -7.14
CA ARG A 174 -17.80 -8.11 -6.98
C ARG A 174 -17.05 -6.79 -6.95
N PHE A 175 -17.44 -5.88 -7.82
CA PHE A 175 -16.82 -4.58 -7.95
C PHE A 175 -17.89 -3.49 -7.92
N ARG A 176 -17.73 -2.53 -7.01
CA ARG A 176 -18.63 -1.39 -6.88
C ARG A 176 -17.95 -0.12 -7.31
N ILE A 177 -18.60 0.58 -8.24
CA ILE A 177 -18.24 1.94 -8.62
C ILE A 177 -19.28 2.92 -8.10
N PHE A 178 -18.84 4.14 -7.81
CA PHE A 178 -19.69 5.30 -7.62
C PHE A 178 -19.56 6.18 -8.86
N LYS A 179 -20.64 6.32 -9.62
CA LYS A 179 -20.71 7.22 -10.77
C LYS A 179 -21.48 8.47 -10.34
N TYR A 180 -20.86 9.65 -10.45
CA TYR A 180 -21.32 10.85 -9.77
C TYR A 180 -21.09 12.12 -10.57
N ALA A 181 -21.94 13.12 -10.31
CA ALA A 181 -21.74 14.48 -10.75
C ALA A 181 -20.69 15.12 -9.82
N PRO A 182 -19.51 15.52 -10.31
CA PRO A 182 -18.51 16.17 -9.48
C PRO A 182 -19.11 17.37 -8.76
N GLY A 183 -18.95 17.45 -7.44
CA GLY A 183 -19.28 18.69 -6.74
C GLY A 183 -18.48 19.84 -7.34
N GLN A 184 -19.09 21.02 -7.54
CA GLN A 184 -18.37 22.23 -7.93
C GLN A 184 -17.29 22.50 -6.87
N ARG A 185 -16.08 22.02 -7.13
CA ARG A 185 -14.93 22.34 -6.32
C ARG A 185 -14.67 23.81 -6.60
N ARG A 186 -14.79 24.67 -5.58
CA ARG A 186 -14.28 26.04 -5.64
C ARG A 186 -12.76 25.95 -5.84
N SER A 187 -12.31 25.77 -7.07
CA SER A 187 -10.90 25.76 -7.46
C SER A 187 -10.46 27.21 -7.54
N ASN A 188 -10.13 27.81 -6.40
CA ASN A 188 -9.33 29.02 -6.42
C ASN A 188 -8.46 29.06 -5.16
N ARG A 189 -7.38 28.27 -5.19
CA ARG A 189 -6.16 28.62 -4.48
C ARG A 189 -5.02 27.98 -5.25
N GLU A 190 -4.30 28.81 -6.00
CA GLU A 190 -2.91 28.51 -6.35
C GLU A 190 -2.16 28.07 -5.09
N PRO A 191 -1.17 27.17 -5.18
CA PRO A 191 -0.36 26.80 -4.03
C PRO A 191 0.20 28.08 -3.39
N GLU A 192 -0.21 28.38 -2.15
CA GLU A 192 0.20 29.60 -1.48
C GLU A 192 1.72 29.59 -1.28
N LEU A 193 2.38 30.67 -1.71
CA LEU A 193 3.83 30.83 -1.62
C LEU A 193 4.30 30.71 -0.16
N ARG A 194 5.52 30.20 0.02
CA ARG A 194 6.16 30.16 1.35
C ARG A 194 6.34 31.58 1.91
N PRO A 195 6.12 31.79 3.21
CA PRO A 195 6.38 33.08 3.86
C PRO A 195 7.79 33.57 3.55
N ARG A 196 7.90 34.80 3.04
CA ARG A 196 9.18 35.43 2.73
C ARG A 196 9.85 35.91 4.01
N PRO A 197 11.16 35.70 4.17
CA PRO A 197 11.89 36.28 5.28
C PRO A 197 11.89 37.80 5.19
N VAL A 198 11.77 38.47 6.32
CA VAL A 198 11.97 39.93 6.39
C VAL A 198 13.47 40.20 6.38
N VAL A 199 13.95 40.78 5.28
CA VAL A 199 15.35 41.21 5.14
C VAL A 199 15.48 42.64 5.68
N ASN A 200 16.44 42.84 6.58
CA ASN A 200 16.78 44.13 7.15
C ASN A 200 18.30 44.34 7.12
N ARG A 201 18.76 45.53 7.55
CA ARG A 201 20.19 45.87 7.58
C ARG A 201 21.04 44.84 8.33
N ASP A 202 20.51 44.28 9.42
CA ASP A 202 21.28 43.43 10.33
C ASP A 202 21.35 41.98 9.88
N ASN A 203 20.44 41.50 9.02
CA ASN A 203 20.43 40.14 8.49
C ASN A 203 20.67 40.05 6.97
N ALA A 204 20.83 41.18 6.26
CA ALA A 204 21.03 41.19 4.81
C ALA A 204 22.21 40.31 4.39
N GLY A 205 23.34 40.38 5.10
CA GLY A 205 24.52 39.56 4.79
C GLY A 205 24.28 38.05 4.90
N PHE A 206 23.38 37.60 5.78
CA PHE A 206 22.96 36.19 5.83
C PHE A 206 22.26 35.78 4.54
N TRP A 207 21.29 36.58 4.09
CA TRP A 207 20.50 36.30 2.89
C TRP A 207 21.32 36.43 1.60
N GLU A 208 22.26 37.38 1.54
CA GLU A 208 23.25 37.47 0.45
C GLU A 208 24.13 36.21 0.37
N GLY A 209 24.56 35.68 1.53
CA GLY A 209 25.26 34.39 1.61
C GLY A 209 24.39 33.25 1.09
N VAL A 210 23.14 33.14 1.56
CA VAL A 210 22.18 32.12 1.11
C VAL A 210 21.99 32.17 -0.40
N ALA A 211 21.86 33.37 -0.99
CA ALA A 211 21.74 33.56 -2.44
C ALA A 211 22.97 33.07 -3.23
N ARG A 212 24.15 33.03 -2.60
CA ARG A 212 25.40 32.47 -3.15
C ARG A 212 25.64 31.02 -2.78
N HIS A 213 24.69 30.34 -2.13
CA HIS A 213 24.87 29.01 -1.53
C HIS A 213 25.98 28.94 -0.47
N GLU A 214 26.13 30.01 0.32
CA GLU A 214 27.09 30.12 1.42
C GLU A 214 26.36 30.38 2.74
N LEU A 215 26.54 29.53 3.74
CA LEU A 215 25.98 29.77 5.07
C LEU A 215 26.94 30.67 5.87
N LEU A 216 26.59 31.95 6.01
CA LEU A 216 27.41 32.93 6.73
C LEU A 216 26.95 33.12 8.18
N LEU A 217 27.92 33.12 9.10
CA LEU A 217 27.75 33.43 10.52
C LEU A 217 28.43 34.76 10.87
N GLN A 218 27.91 35.46 11.87
CA GLN A 218 28.60 36.64 12.42
C GLN A 218 29.68 36.21 13.42
N ARG A 219 30.91 36.70 13.23
CA ARG A 219 32.00 36.59 14.21
C ARG A 219 32.27 37.95 14.84
N CYS A 220 32.17 38.07 16.15
CA CYS A 220 32.49 39.30 16.87
C CYS A 220 33.98 39.62 16.73
N THR A 221 34.34 40.84 16.31
CA THR A 221 35.76 41.26 16.21
C THR A 221 36.38 41.56 17.58
N GLY A 222 35.57 41.85 18.60
CA GLY A 222 36.05 42.11 19.96
C GLY A 222 36.35 40.86 20.79
N CYS A 223 35.56 39.77 20.65
CA CYS A 223 35.72 38.56 21.47
C CYS A 223 35.75 37.24 20.68
N GLY A 224 35.67 37.29 19.35
CA GLY A 224 35.69 36.10 18.49
C GLY A 224 34.43 35.23 18.51
N ALA A 225 33.41 35.57 19.31
CA ALA A 225 32.20 34.76 19.43
C ALA A 225 31.43 34.65 18.10
N LEU A 226 31.11 33.41 17.70
CA LEU A 226 30.20 33.11 16.60
C LEU A 226 28.74 33.27 17.04
N ARG A 227 27.90 33.82 16.15
CA ARG A 227 26.51 34.19 16.48
C ARG A 227 25.55 33.78 15.37
N PHE A 228 24.44 33.17 15.81
CA PHE A 228 23.21 33.00 15.05
C PHE A 228 22.03 32.95 16.05
N PRO A 229 20.88 33.60 15.77
CA PRO A 229 20.57 34.44 14.61
C PRO A 229 21.43 35.71 14.54
N TRP A 230 21.44 36.38 13.38
CA TRP A 230 22.16 37.63 13.19
C TRP A 230 21.51 38.74 14.04
N LEU A 231 22.33 39.45 14.81
CA LEU A 231 21.89 40.50 15.74
C LEU A 231 22.80 41.73 15.67
N PRO A 232 22.30 42.94 16.01
CA PRO A 232 23.07 44.18 15.91
C PRO A 232 24.32 44.25 16.81
N GLY A 233 24.37 43.45 17.88
CA GLY A 233 25.47 43.50 18.87
C GLY A 233 25.78 42.13 19.47
N CYS A 234 27.00 41.99 19.99
CA CYS A 234 27.46 40.73 20.55
C CYS A 234 26.85 40.47 21.95
N ARG A 235 26.15 39.34 22.12
CA ARG A 235 25.58 38.96 23.42
C ARG A 235 26.61 38.74 24.53
N ALA A 236 27.88 38.51 24.17
CA ALA A 236 28.93 38.17 25.13
C ALA A 236 29.67 39.41 25.66
N CYS A 237 29.99 40.38 24.80
CA CYS A 237 30.79 41.55 25.18
C CYS A 237 30.15 42.90 24.82
N GLY A 238 28.99 42.92 24.16
CA GLY A 238 28.30 44.14 23.75
C GLY A 238 28.87 44.85 22.51
N SER A 239 29.98 44.39 21.94
CA SER A 239 30.54 45.01 20.73
C SER A 239 29.54 45.02 19.57
N PRO A 240 29.39 46.15 18.85
CA PRO A 240 28.58 46.25 17.64
C PRO A 240 29.32 45.74 16.39
N ASP A 241 30.63 45.49 16.51
CA ASP A 241 31.51 45.19 15.39
C ASP A 241 31.63 43.69 15.17
N TRP A 242 31.56 43.28 13.90
CA TRP A 242 31.63 41.90 13.50
C TRP A 242 32.07 41.75 12.05
N GLU A 243 32.57 40.57 11.74
CA GLU A 243 32.88 40.11 10.40
C GLU A 243 32.06 38.84 10.08
N THR A 244 32.13 38.38 8.84
CA THR A 244 31.44 37.15 8.42
C THR A 244 32.42 35.99 8.30
N VAL A 245 31.95 34.80 8.64
CA VAL A 245 32.67 33.54 8.42
C VAL A 245 31.72 32.51 7.82
N ALA A 246 32.19 31.74 6.85
CA ALA A 246 31.43 30.64 6.28
C ALA A 246 31.40 29.45 7.25
N ALA A 247 30.21 28.87 7.46
CA ALA A 247 30.05 27.62 8.18
C ALA A 247 30.28 26.42 7.25
N GLY A 248 30.85 25.34 7.77
CA GLY A 248 31.05 24.08 7.06
C GLY A 248 29.74 23.32 6.79
N GLY A 249 28.68 23.63 7.52
CA GLY A 249 27.33 23.12 7.26
C GLY A 249 27.03 21.73 7.84
N GLU A 250 28.01 21.08 8.46
CA GLU A 250 27.79 19.86 9.24
C GLU A 250 27.09 20.17 10.57
N GLY A 251 26.14 19.33 10.94
CA GLY A 251 25.42 19.48 12.20
C GLY A 251 24.77 18.20 12.69
N THR A 252 24.15 18.30 13.86
CA THR A 252 23.36 17.24 14.48
C THR A 252 21.99 17.78 14.89
N VAL A 253 20.94 16.97 14.79
CA VAL A 253 19.61 17.34 15.27
C VAL A 253 19.65 17.44 16.81
N TYR A 254 19.55 18.66 17.34
CA TYR A 254 19.52 18.89 18.79
C TYR A 254 18.14 18.62 19.38
N SER A 255 17.09 19.10 18.69
CA SER A 255 15.70 18.82 19.01
C SER A 255 14.84 18.96 17.76
N TYR A 256 13.61 18.44 17.78
CA TYR A 256 12.67 18.62 16.67
C TYR A 256 11.22 18.57 17.16
N VAL A 257 10.32 19.10 16.34
CA VAL A 257 8.87 18.95 16.49
C VAL A 257 8.27 18.52 15.15
N VAL A 258 7.18 17.77 15.19
CA VAL A 258 6.42 17.40 13.99
C VAL A 258 5.11 18.18 13.98
N MET A 259 4.90 18.97 12.93
CA MET A 259 3.69 19.76 12.78
C MET A 259 2.62 18.92 12.06
N HIS A 260 1.51 18.62 12.75
CA HIS A 260 0.38 17.86 12.19
C HIS A 260 -0.81 18.75 11.84
N HIS A 261 -1.23 19.63 12.75
CA HIS A 261 -2.39 20.51 12.59
C HIS A 261 -2.23 21.81 13.38
N PRO A 262 -2.83 22.94 12.92
CA PRO A 262 -3.54 23.09 11.64
C PRO A 262 -2.58 23.13 10.45
N PRO A 263 -2.99 22.65 9.25
CA PRO A 263 -2.18 22.77 8.05
C PRO A 263 -1.99 24.25 7.71
N PHE A 264 -0.76 24.67 7.48
CA PHE A 264 -0.47 25.96 6.89
C PHE A 264 -0.35 25.76 5.36
N PRO A 265 -1.10 26.50 4.52
CA PRO A 265 -1.22 26.20 3.09
C PRO A 265 0.11 26.09 2.31
N ALA A 266 1.15 26.79 2.74
CA ALA A 266 2.48 26.77 2.12
C ALA A 266 3.37 25.56 2.53
N PHE A 267 2.87 24.66 3.37
CA PHE A 267 3.56 23.46 3.83
C PHE A 267 2.66 22.24 3.67
N ALA A 268 3.26 21.09 3.36
CA ALA A 268 2.57 19.80 3.31
C ALA A 268 2.77 19.07 4.66
N PRO A 269 1.80 19.09 5.59
CA PRO A 269 1.89 18.33 6.82
C PRO A 269 1.65 16.83 6.63
N PRO A 270 2.21 15.96 7.50
CA PRO A 270 3.11 16.33 8.60
C PRO A 270 4.54 16.63 8.12
N TYR A 271 5.20 17.59 8.76
CA TYR A 271 6.62 17.89 8.50
C TYR A 271 7.40 18.12 9.78
N ALA A 272 8.66 17.71 9.78
CA ALA A 272 9.58 17.95 10.90
C ALA A 272 10.24 19.33 10.76
N VAL A 273 10.27 20.05 11.88
CA VAL A 273 11.06 21.28 12.07
C VAL A 273 12.10 20.96 13.14
N ALA A 274 13.38 20.98 12.76
CA ALA A 274 14.48 20.66 13.64
C ALA A 274 15.23 21.92 14.08
N LEU A 275 15.74 21.87 15.31
CA LEU A 275 16.81 22.73 15.78
C LEU A 275 18.12 21.95 15.56
N VAL A 276 18.93 22.39 14.60
CA VAL A 276 20.22 21.77 14.24
C VAL A 276 21.34 22.46 15.01
N GLN A 277 22.17 21.69 15.70
CA GLN A 277 23.42 22.12 16.31
C GLN A 277 24.53 21.98 15.29
N LEU A 278 25.11 23.09 14.84
CA LEU A 278 26.26 23.09 13.94
C LEU A 278 27.56 22.81 14.69
N ALA A 279 28.55 22.29 13.97
CA ALA A 279 29.90 22.03 14.49
C ALA A 279 30.57 23.29 15.06
N GLU A 280 30.24 24.47 14.50
CA GLU A 280 30.71 25.78 14.96
C GLU A 280 30.07 26.23 16.30
N GLY A 281 29.15 25.46 16.86
CA GLY A 281 28.55 25.73 18.17
C GLY A 281 27.25 26.54 18.16
N VAL A 282 26.85 27.10 17.01
CA VAL A 282 25.56 27.79 16.87
C VAL A 282 24.42 26.81 16.55
N ARG A 283 23.17 27.25 16.77
CA ARG A 283 21.97 26.45 16.47
C ARG A 283 21.08 27.15 15.46
N MET A 284 20.50 26.39 14.53
CA MET A 284 19.63 26.89 13.48
C MET A 284 18.32 26.10 13.42
N VAL A 285 17.21 26.80 13.22
CA VAL A 285 15.92 26.16 12.96
C VAL A 285 15.78 25.93 11.46
N ALA A 286 15.54 24.69 11.04
CA ALA A 286 15.39 24.33 9.64
C ALA A 286 14.57 23.04 9.45
N ASN A 287 14.12 22.79 8.23
CA ASN A 287 13.58 21.49 7.85
C ASN A 287 14.72 20.46 7.70
N VAL A 288 14.44 19.21 8.06
CA VAL A 288 15.31 18.07 7.74
C VAL A 288 14.82 17.42 6.46
N THR A 289 15.69 17.23 5.48
CA THR A 289 15.39 16.63 4.17
C THR A 289 16.08 15.28 3.99
N GLY A 290 15.66 14.51 2.98
CA GLY A 290 16.24 13.20 2.69
C GLY A 290 15.84 12.07 3.65
N VAL A 291 14.93 12.35 4.60
CA VAL A 291 14.38 11.38 5.55
C VAL A 291 12.92 11.73 5.85
N PRO A 292 12.01 10.74 6.03
CA PRO A 292 10.64 11.00 6.48
C PRO A 292 10.58 11.71 7.83
N TYR A 293 9.54 12.54 8.06
CA TYR A 293 9.41 13.38 9.26
C TYR A 293 9.41 12.57 10.58
N ASP A 294 8.89 11.35 10.54
CA ASP A 294 8.73 10.42 11.65
C ASP A 294 9.98 9.58 11.91
N LYS A 295 11.00 9.68 11.05
CA LYS A 295 12.31 9.07 11.21
C LYS A 295 13.39 10.08 11.65
N VAL A 296 13.08 11.37 11.73
CA VAL A 296 13.98 12.37 12.36
C VAL A 296 14.19 12.01 13.83
N ARG A 297 15.43 11.97 14.29
CA ARG A 297 15.80 11.64 15.68
C ARG A 297 16.76 12.68 16.24
N ILE A 298 16.68 12.93 17.55
CA ILE A 298 17.71 13.70 18.26
C ILE A 298 19.06 12.97 18.13
N GLY A 299 20.12 13.72 17.87
CA GLY A 299 21.46 13.19 17.60
C GLY A 299 21.74 12.83 16.14
N MET A 300 20.72 12.84 15.25
CA MET A 300 20.90 12.50 13.84
C MET A 300 21.89 13.46 13.16
N ALA A 301 22.92 12.90 12.52
CA ALA A 301 23.87 13.65 11.72
C ALA A 301 23.19 14.21 10.46
N VAL A 302 23.44 15.49 10.18
CA VAL A 302 22.84 16.21 9.05
C VAL A 302 23.86 17.11 8.37
N ARG A 303 23.65 17.39 7.08
CA ARG A 303 24.51 18.26 6.27
C ARG A 303 23.69 19.32 5.55
N LEU A 304 24.19 20.55 5.56
CA LEU A 304 23.59 21.69 4.87
C LEU A 304 23.40 21.43 3.38
N GLU A 305 22.21 21.77 2.89
CA GLU A 305 21.85 21.92 1.48
C GLU A 305 21.06 23.24 1.31
N PHE A 306 20.93 23.71 0.07
CA PHE A 306 20.09 24.87 -0.25
C PHE A 306 18.92 24.41 -1.12
N ALA A 307 17.71 24.62 -0.61
CA ALA A 307 16.48 24.23 -1.29
C ALA A 307 15.77 25.45 -1.86
N ARG A 308 15.46 25.39 -3.15
CA ARG A 308 14.66 26.40 -3.87
C ARG A 308 13.19 26.01 -3.79
N TYR A 309 12.36 26.94 -3.32
CA TYR A 309 10.91 26.73 -3.17
C TYR A 309 10.09 27.42 -4.27
N ASP A 310 10.65 28.45 -4.90
CA ASP A 310 10.14 29.13 -6.10
C ASP A 310 11.27 29.95 -6.75
N GLU A 311 10.94 30.80 -7.74
CA GLU A 311 11.94 31.59 -8.48
C GLU A 311 12.75 32.53 -7.59
N GLU A 312 12.19 33.00 -6.46
CA GLU A 312 12.80 34.00 -5.59
C GLU A 312 13.31 33.43 -4.27
N LEU A 313 12.74 32.32 -3.79
CA LEU A 313 13.03 31.81 -2.45
C LEU A 313 13.96 30.60 -2.44
N LEU A 314 15.13 30.82 -1.86
CA LEU A 314 16.15 29.83 -1.55
C LEU A 314 16.38 29.80 -0.04
N LEU A 315 16.32 28.63 0.58
CA LEU A 315 16.51 28.48 2.03
C LEU A 315 17.58 27.42 2.35
N PRO A 316 18.40 27.62 3.39
CA PRO A 316 19.23 26.56 3.95
C PRO A 316 18.34 25.50 4.60
N VAL A 317 18.58 24.24 4.26
CA VAL A 317 17.95 23.05 4.84
C VAL A 317 19.03 22.06 5.23
N TRP A 318 18.70 21.06 6.03
CA TRP A 318 19.66 20.05 6.46
C TRP A 318 19.23 18.66 6.02
N ARG A 319 20.03 18.03 5.17
CA ARG A 319 19.79 16.67 4.73
C ARG A 319 20.34 15.67 5.73
N ALA A 320 19.58 14.62 6.05
CA ALA A 320 20.06 13.51 6.86
C ALA A 320 21.28 12.82 6.22
N GLY A 321 22.32 12.57 7.02
CA GLY A 321 23.51 11.83 6.58
C GLY A 321 23.18 10.35 6.29
N ALA A 322 23.88 9.76 5.31
CA ALA A 322 23.66 8.38 4.85
C ALA A 322 23.80 7.32 5.97
N GLU A 323 24.45 7.64 7.08
CA GLU A 323 24.65 6.75 8.22
C GLU A 323 23.46 6.69 9.20
N GLY A 324 22.40 7.48 8.96
CA GLY A 324 21.10 7.35 9.64
C GLY A 324 20.02 6.66 8.80
N ALA A 325 20.34 6.28 7.56
CA ALA A 325 19.42 5.67 6.60
C ALA A 325 19.78 4.21 6.24
N GLY A 326 20.75 3.61 6.96
CA GLY A 326 21.31 2.30 6.62
C GLY A 326 21.75 1.48 7.82
N ALA A 327 20.79 1.11 8.68
CA ALA A 327 20.81 -0.04 9.61
C ALA A 327 19.49 0.08 10.39
N GLU A 328 18.34 -0.28 9.82
CA GLU A 328 17.94 -1.67 9.62
C GLU A 328 17.52 -1.90 8.16
N ARG A 329 18.39 -2.53 7.36
CA ARG A 329 17.84 -3.50 6.42
C ARG A 329 17.25 -4.58 7.31
N ALA A 330 15.95 -4.78 7.22
CA ALA A 330 15.27 -5.96 7.73
C ALA A 330 15.77 -7.19 6.95
N GLU A 331 17.02 -7.58 7.16
CA GLU A 331 17.45 -8.96 7.05
C GLU A 331 17.09 -9.60 8.39
N GLY A 332 15.95 -10.30 8.40
CA GLY A 332 15.28 -10.83 9.58
C GLY A 332 13.93 -10.13 9.75
N ALA A 333 12.79 -10.69 9.34
CA ALA A 333 12.42 -12.07 9.56
C ALA A 333 11.63 -12.62 8.35
N ALA A 334 12.25 -13.55 7.62
CA ALA A 334 11.52 -14.78 7.33
C ALA A 334 11.36 -15.51 8.68
N ALA A 335 10.46 -14.99 9.53
CA ALA A 335 9.87 -15.85 10.55
C ALA A 335 9.05 -16.83 9.74
N GLN A 336 9.58 -18.04 9.58
CA GLN A 336 8.72 -19.18 9.31
C GLN A 336 7.70 -19.20 10.43
N ALA A 337 6.50 -18.68 10.13
CA ALA A 337 5.34 -18.76 10.97
C ALA A 337 4.89 -20.22 11.01
N ALA A 338 5.59 -21.02 11.79
CA ALA A 338 5.02 -22.22 12.38
C ALA A 338 4.03 -21.76 13.46
N GLY A 339 2.74 -21.95 13.19
CA GLY A 339 1.66 -21.82 14.18
C GLY A 339 1.30 -20.41 14.67
N VAL A 340 1.01 -19.44 13.79
CA VAL A 340 0.35 -18.19 14.25
C VAL A 340 -1.04 -18.55 14.80
N PRO A 341 -1.36 -18.22 16.07
CA PRO A 341 -2.66 -18.53 16.64
C PRO A 341 -3.76 -17.80 15.88
N LEU A 342 -4.74 -18.54 15.39
CA LEU A 342 -5.95 -17.97 14.80
C LEU A 342 -6.92 -17.44 15.88
N ALA A 343 -6.53 -17.35 17.16
CA ALA A 343 -7.46 -16.98 18.22
C ALA A 343 -8.16 -15.63 17.97
N PRO A 344 -9.50 -15.54 18.12
CA PRO A 344 -10.23 -14.28 18.05
C PRO A 344 -9.64 -13.20 18.97
N GLY A 345 -9.49 -11.99 18.44
CA GLY A 345 -8.88 -10.87 19.13
C GLY A 345 -7.35 -10.77 19.01
N THR A 346 -6.69 -11.72 18.34
CA THR A 346 -5.25 -11.63 18.03
C THR A 346 -4.98 -10.54 17.01
N ASP A 347 -4.11 -9.59 17.36
CA ASP A 347 -3.59 -8.59 16.43
C ASP A 347 -2.44 -9.18 15.59
N LEU A 348 -2.48 -8.97 14.29
CA LEU A 348 -1.46 -9.46 13.37
C LEU A 348 -0.26 -8.50 13.37
N LEU A 349 0.80 -8.90 14.05
CA LEU A 349 2.06 -8.15 14.13
C LEU A 349 3.20 -8.90 13.39
N PRO A 350 4.12 -8.18 12.73
CA PRO A 350 4.17 -6.73 12.58
C PRO A 350 3.14 -6.19 11.57
N SER A 351 2.86 -4.89 11.64
CA SER A 351 2.14 -4.17 10.58
C SER A 351 2.99 -4.09 9.31
N LEU A 352 2.34 -4.01 8.14
CA LEU A 352 3.04 -3.79 6.87
C LEU A 352 3.03 -2.30 6.51
N GLU A 353 4.22 -1.68 6.52
CA GLU A 353 4.42 -0.32 6.02
C GLU A 353 4.74 -0.34 4.52
N VAL A 354 3.97 0.38 3.72
CA VAL A 354 4.12 0.47 2.26
C VAL A 354 4.33 1.93 1.87
N GLY A 355 5.52 2.23 1.34
CA GLY A 355 5.81 3.53 0.74
C GLY A 355 5.07 3.68 -0.60
N ILE A 356 4.15 4.63 -0.68
CA ILE A 356 3.37 4.91 -1.88
C ILE A 356 4.20 5.79 -2.81
N THR A 357 4.83 5.17 -3.80
CA THR A 357 5.60 5.87 -4.83
C THR A 357 4.79 5.99 -6.12
N ARG A 358 5.16 6.92 -7.01
CA ARG A 358 4.62 6.92 -8.39
C ARG A 358 4.87 5.58 -9.07
N THR A 359 6.04 5.00 -8.85
CA THR A 359 6.41 3.69 -9.40
C THR A 359 5.44 2.61 -8.94
N LEU A 360 5.11 2.52 -7.65
CA LEU A 360 4.13 1.57 -7.14
C LEU A 360 2.76 1.78 -7.77
N ILE A 361 2.29 3.03 -7.87
CA ILE A 361 0.97 3.34 -8.44
C ILE A 361 0.92 2.93 -9.92
N VAL A 362 1.91 3.32 -10.71
CA VAL A 362 1.96 3.02 -12.15
C VAL A 362 2.17 1.52 -12.40
N ALA A 363 3.12 0.89 -11.69
CA ALA A 363 3.38 -0.54 -11.82
C ALA A 363 2.18 -1.37 -11.37
N GLY A 364 1.53 -1.00 -10.27
CA GLY A 364 0.31 -1.63 -9.78
C GLY A 364 -0.84 -1.52 -10.77
N ALA A 365 -1.05 -0.34 -11.37
CA ALA A 365 -2.05 -0.14 -12.42
C ALA A 365 -1.79 -1.00 -13.67
N ILE A 366 -0.54 -1.09 -14.11
CA ILE A 366 -0.15 -1.96 -15.24
C ILE A 366 -0.35 -3.43 -14.89
N ALA A 367 0.10 -3.86 -13.71
CA ALA A 367 0.00 -5.25 -13.25
C ALA A 367 -1.46 -5.68 -13.06
N SER A 368 -2.31 -4.80 -12.55
CA SER A 368 -3.75 -5.05 -12.42
C SER A 368 -4.53 -4.85 -13.72
N ARG A 369 -3.87 -4.36 -14.78
CA ARG A 369 -4.45 -3.95 -16.07
C ARG A 369 -5.53 -2.87 -15.96
N ASP A 370 -5.42 -2.04 -14.94
CA ASP A 370 -6.29 -0.90 -14.75
C ASP A 370 -5.67 0.34 -15.40
N TYR A 371 -5.91 0.46 -16.71
CA TYR A 371 -5.35 1.53 -17.53
C TYR A 371 -6.15 2.84 -17.46
N GLN A 372 -6.89 3.09 -16.37
CA GLN A 372 -7.46 4.42 -16.17
C GLN A 372 -6.33 5.45 -16.02
N ASP A 373 -6.43 6.53 -16.78
CA ASP A 373 -5.44 7.62 -16.88
C ASP A 373 -5.05 8.21 -15.50
N VAL A 374 -5.98 8.26 -14.54
CA VAL A 374 -5.78 8.79 -13.19
C VAL A 374 -4.71 8.04 -12.37
N HIS A 375 -4.25 6.89 -12.83
CA HIS A 375 -3.20 6.12 -12.17
C HIS A 375 -1.80 6.33 -12.77
N HIS A 376 -1.68 6.98 -13.94
CA HIS A 376 -0.40 7.13 -14.62
C HIS A 376 -0.19 8.47 -15.33
N ASP A 377 -1.24 9.27 -15.48
CA ASP A 377 -1.21 10.62 -16.04
C ASP A 377 -1.60 11.65 -14.96
N PRO A 378 -0.62 12.40 -14.40
CA PRO A 378 -0.87 13.43 -13.41
C PRO A 378 -1.75 14.59 -13.92
N GLU A 379 -1.69 14.91 -15.21
CA GLU A 379 -2.50 15.99 -15.80
C GLU A 379 -3.96 15.55 -15.90
N ALA A 380 -4.21 14.34 -16.42
CA ALA A 380 -5.55 13.76 -16.47
C ALA A 380 -6.16 13.62 -15.06
N ALA A 381 -5.36 13.20 -14.08
CA ALA A 381 -5.78 13.14 -12.68
C ALA A 381 -6.21 14.52 -12.15
N ARG A 382 -5.44 15.58 -12.45
CA ARG A 382 -5.76 16.96 -12.05
C ARG A 382 -7.00 17.52 -12.72
N VAL A 383 -7.19 17.24 -14.02
CA VAL A 383 -8.41 17.58 -14.75
C VAL A 383 -9.63 16.96 -14.08
N LYS A 384 -9.50 15.73 -13.56
CA LYS A 384 -10.55 15.02 -12.81
C LYS A 384 -10.63 15.41 -11.32
N GLY A 385 -9.90 16.46 -10.91
CA GLY A 385 -9.97 17.01 -9.56
C GLY A 385 -9.11 16.30 -8.52
N SER A 386 -8.23 15.38 -8.91
CA SER A 386 -7.24 14.79 -8.02
C SER A 386 -5.98 15.67 -7.93
N PRO A 387 -5.31 15.84 -6.78
CA PRO A 387 -4.04 16.58 -6.72
C PRO A 387 -2.92 15.93 -7.54
N ASP A 388 -2.99 14.60 -7.71
CA ASP A 388 -1.98 13.80 -8.40
C ASP A 388 -2.57 12.44 -8.85
N VAL A 389 -1.78 11.59 -9.50
CA VAL A 389 -2.13 10.17 -9.68
C VAL A 389 -2.34 9.50 -8.33
N PHE A 390 -3.30 8.58 -8.22
CA PHE A 390 -3.59 7.87 -6.99
C PHE A 390 -3.62 6.36 -7.20
N MET A 391 -3.33 5.62 -6.13
CA MET A 391 -3.32 4.16 -6.17
C MET A 391 -4.72 3.60 -6.40
N ASN A 392 -4.84 2.67 -7.34
CA ASN A 392 -6.12 2.01 -7.62
C ASN A 392 -6.48 0.98 -6.55
N ILE A 393 -7.77 0.63 -6.48
CA ILE A 393 -8.28 -0.34 -5.50
C ILE A 393 -7.70 -1.74 -5.69
N LEU A 394 -7.32 -2.11 -6.92
CA LEU A 394 -6.81 -3.45 -7.23
C LEU A 394 -5.39 -3.66 -6.69
N THR A 395 -4.55 -2.61 -6.71
CA THR A 395 -3.25 -2.61 -6.03
C THR A 395 -3.46 -2.73 -4.52
N THR A 396 -4.43 -1.99 -3.95
CA THR A 396 -4.80 -2.13 -2.53
C THR A 396 -5.25 -3.54 -2.19
N ASN A 397 -6.09 -4.16 -3.03
CA ASN A 397 -6.55 -5.55 -2.87
C ASN A 397 -5.35 -6.52 -2.87
N GLY A 398 -4.41 -6.33 -3.79
CA GLY A 398 -3.16 -7.08 -3.85
C GLY A 398 -2.32 -6.96 -2.59
N LEU A 399 -2.08 -5.73 -2.11
CA LEU A 399 -1.33 -5.47 -0.88
C LEU A 399 -2.00 -6.05 0.37
N VAL A 400 -3.34 -6.02 0.45
CA VAL A 400 -4.10 -6.66 1.54
C VAL A 400 -3.95 -8.17 1.50
N GLY A 401 -4.05 -8.78 0.30
CA GLY A 401 -3.82 -10.22 0.14
C GLY A 401 -2.41 -10.62 0.56
N ARG A 402 -1.41 -9.90 0.06
CA ARG A 402 0.01 -10.08 0.41
C ARG A 402 0.22 -9.98 1.92
N TYR A 403 -0.32 -8.94 2.57
CA TYR A 403 -0.17 -8.76 4.02
C TYR A 403 -0.64 -9.98 4.81
N ILE A 404 -1.75 -10.59 4.39
CA ILE A 404 -2.30 -11.79 5.03
C ILE A 404 -1.42 -13.02 4.75
N THR A 405 -0.99 -13.24 3.51
CA THR A 405 -0.16 -14.40 3.18
C THR A 405 1.25 -14.30 3.75
N ASP A 406 1.82 -13.10 3.84
CA ASP A 406 3.12 -12.84 4.50
C ASP A 406 3.03 -13.18 5.99
N HIS A 407 1.88 -12.93 6.63
CA HIS A 407 1.68 -13.19 8.05
C HIS A 407 1.42 -14.67 8.38
N PHE A 408 0.54 -15.33 7.63
CA PHE A 408 0.17 -16.74 7.89
C PHE A 408 1.07 -17.76 7.16
N GLY A 409 2.01 -17.28 6.35
CA GLY A 409 3.03 -18.11 5.72
C GLY A 409 2.56 -18.85 4.46
N PRO A 410 3.43 -19.71 3.90
CA PRO A 410 3.30 -20.25 2.55
C PRO A 410 2.15 -21.25 2.37
N THR A 411 1.60 -21.77 3.46
CA THR A 411 0.46 -22.69 3.46
C THR A 411 -0.88 -21.97 3.57
N ALA A 412 -0.88 -20.64 3.72
CA ALA A 412 -2.10 -19.85 3.82
C ALA A 412 -2.84 -19.83 2.48
N VAL A 413 -4.14 -20.11 2.52
CA VAL A 413 -5.02 -20.08 1.37
C VAL A 413 -6.06 -18.98 1.59
N LEU A 414 -5.95 -17.89 0.82
CA LEU A 414 -6.98 -16.86 0.78
C LEU A 414 -8.27 -17.47 0.21
N ARG A 415 -9.37 -17.33 0.94
CA ARG A 415 -10.71 -17.76 0.52
C ARG A 415 -11.56 -16.59 0.06
N ARG A 416 -11.39 -15.43 0.69
CA ARG A 416 -12.12 -14.22 0.38
C ARG A 416 -11.34 -12.98 0.79
N VAL A 417 -11.36 -11.94 -0.03
CA VAL A 417 -10.90 -10.59 0.34
C VAL A 417 -12.01 -9.61 -0.02
N ALA A 418 -12.52 -8.87 0.96
CA ALA A 418 -13.56 -7.87 0.77
C ALA A 418 -13.07 -6.53 1.34
N ILE A 419 -12.82 -5.56 0.48
CA ILE A 419 -12.27 -4.26 0.85
C ILE A 419 -13.17 -3.11 0.40
N ARG A 420 -13.14 -2.04 1.18
CA ARG A 420 -13.76 -0.76 0.88
C ARG A 420 -12.74 0.36 1.03
N LEU A 421 -12.69 1.25 0.05
CA LEU A 421 -11.82 2.42 0.07
C LEU A 421 -12.43 3.58 0.85
N GLY A 422 -11.55 4.29 1.56
CA GLY A 422 -11.81 5.56 2.22
C GLY A 422 -11.02 6.69 1.55
N VAL A 423 -10.00 7.20 2.23
CA VAL A 423 -9.15 8.27 1.66
C VAL A 423 -8.18 7.72 0.60
N PRO A 424 -7.83 8.46 -0.44
CA PRO A 424 -6.89 8.01 -1.47
C PRO A 424 -5.44 7.93 -0.95
N ASN A 425 -4.62 7.12 -1.63
CA ASN A 425 -3.17 7.06 -1.49
C ASN A 425 -2.50 7.78 -2.67
N TYR A 426 -1.60 8.72 -2.39
CA TYR A 426 -0.86 9.51 -3.36
C TYR A 426 0.65 9.23 -3.28
N PRO A 427 1.42 9.57 -4.33
CA PRO A 427 2.87 9.58 -4.25
C PRO A 427 3.39 10.36 -3.03
N GLY A 428 4.30 9.75 -2.29
CA GLY A 428 4.89 10.31 -1.07
C GLY A 428 4.18 9.89 0.23
N ASP A 429 3.02 9.24 0.15
CA ASP A 429 2.36 8.69 1.33
C ASP A 429 3.07 7.44 1.84
N THR A 430 2.88 7.14 3.12
CA THR A 430 3.12 5.80 3.68
C THR A 430 1.77 5.23 4.10
N MET A 431 1.42 4.06 3.57
CA MET A 431 0.28 3.29 4.02
C MET A 431 0.72 2.25 5.05
N VAL A 432 0.03 2.17 6.19
CA VAL A 432 0.28 1.16 7.22
C VAL A 432 -0.91 0.21 7.28
N LEU A 433 -0.68 -1.06 6.97
CA LEU A 433 -1.66 -2.14 7.07
C LEU A 433 -1.56 -2.84 8.42
N THR A 434 -2.70 -2.97 9.09
CA THR A 434 -2.87 -3.73 10.34
C THR A 434 -4.01 -4.72 10.21
N GLY A 435 -3.90 -5.83 10.94
CA GLY A 435 -4.89 -6.90 10.95
C GLY A 435 -5.27 -7.32 12.36
N ARG A 436 -6.49 -7.79 12.54
CA ARG A 436 -6.96 -8.45 13.77
C ARG A 436 -7.87 -9.61 13.41
N VAL A 437 -7.65 -10.77 14.00
CA VAL A 437 -8.56 -11.91 13.87
C VAL A 437 -9.86 -11.59 14.60
N GLU A 438 -11.00 -11.65 13.91
CA GLU A 438 -12.31 -11.41 14.50
C GLU A 438 -12.99 -12.70 14.91
N GLU A 439 -12.95 -13.69 14.02
CA GLU A 439 -13.68 -14.95 14.16
C GLU A 439 -12.85 -16.10 13.58
N THR A 440 -13.06 -17.30 14.12
CA THR A 440 -12.51 -18.55 13.59
C THR A 440 -13.63 -19.54 13.37
N ASP A 441 -13.65 -20.14 12.18
CA ASP A 441 -14.65 -21.10 11.76
C ASP A 441 -14.06 -22.51 11.63
N GLY A 442 -14.94 -23.50 11.85
CA GLY A 442 -14.67 -24.93 11.68
C GLY A 442 -14.39 -25.65 12.99
N ALA A 443 -14.78 -26.94 13.04
CA ALA A 443 -14.48 -27.84 14.16
C ALA A 443 -12.96 -27.99 14.43
N ASP A 444 -12.14 -27.62 13.44
CA ASP A 444 -10.68 -27.78 13.44
C ASP A 444 -9.93 -26.44 13.65
N GLY A 445 -10.63 -25.30 13.72
CA GLY A 445 -10.04 -23.98 13.99
C GLY A 445 -9.06 -23.46 12.92
N THR A 446 -9.11 -23.97 11.70
CA THR A 446 -8.13 -23.71 10.62
C THR A 446 -8.48 -22.54 9.70
N THR A 447 -9.71 -22.01 9.78
CA THR A 447 -10.15 -20.87 8.96
C THR A 447 -10.47 -19.68 9.85
N ALA A 448 -9.98 -18.50 9.48
CA ALA A 448 -10.22 -17.26 10.21
C ALA A 448 -10.73 -16.14 9.31
N THR A 449 -11.56 -15.28 9.89
CA THR A 449 -11.93 -13.98 9.34
C THR A 449 -11.11 -12.90 10.03
N VAL A 450 -10.31 -12.19 9.26
CA VAL A 450 -9.40 -11.14 9.71
C VAL A 450 -9.92 -9.79 9.25
N ARG A 451 -10.13 -8.85 10.18
CA ARG A 451 -10.34 -7.44 9.83
C ARG A 451 -9.00 -6.82 9.49
N VAL A 452 -8.91 -6.19 8.33
CA VAL A 452 -7.73 -5.45 7.87
C VAL A 452 -8.05 -3.97 7.73
N THR A 453 -7.16 -3.12 8.21
CA THR A 453 -7.23 -1.66 8.04
C THR A 453 -5.92 -1.14 7.48
N GLY A 454 -5.99 -0.29 6.46
CA GLY A 454 -4.85 0.47 5.96
C GLY A 454 -5.05 1.96 6.22
N THR A 455 -4.09 2.62 6.85
CA THR A 455 -4.12 4.06 7.15
C THR A 455 -2.97 4.80 6.48
N ASN A 456 -3.18 6.06 6.14
CA ASN A 456 -2.13 6.99 5.71
C ASN A 456 -2.29 8.34 6.45
N GLY A 457 -1.46 9.33 6.11
CA GLY A 457 -1.50 10.67 6.73
C GLY A 457 -2.84 11.42 6.59
N ARG A 458 -3.76 10.96 5.73
CA ARG A 458 -5.09 11.54 5.51
C ARG A 458 -6.21 10.79 6.23
N GLY A 459 -5.95 9.59 6.75
CA GLY A 459 -6.94 8.77 7.46
C GLY A 459 -6.96 7.31 7.00
N ARG A 460 -8.11 6.65 7.14
CA ARG A 460 -8.31 5.25 6.72
C ARG A 460 -8.42 5.16 5.19
N HIS A 461 -7.41 4.59 4.55
CA HIS A 461 -7.38 4.32 3.11
C HIS A 461 -8.24 3.11 2.76
N VAL A 462 -8.11 2.03 3.52
CA VAL A 462 -8.85 0.79 3.29
C VAL A 462 -9.34 0.20 4.60
N THR A 463 -10.55 -0.35 4.56
CA THR A 463 -11.09 -1.24 5.58
C THR A 463 -11.61 -2.47 4.87
N GLY A 464 -11.33 -3.65 5.40
CA GLY A 464 -11.80 -4.89 4.81
C GLY A 464 -11.82 -6.07 5.75
N THR A 465 -12.34 -7.17 5.25
CA THR A 465 -12.28 -8.49 5.88
C THR A 465 -11.65 -9.48 4.92
N VAL A 466 -10.81 -10.36 5.45
CA VAL A 466 -10.14 -11.42 4.69
C VAL A 466 -10.44 -12.75 5.37
N THR A 467 -10.96 -13.70 4.60
CA THR A 467 -11.10 -15.09 5.06
C THR A 467 -9.90 -15.88 4.56
N VAL A 468 -9.17 -16.49 5.49
CA VAL A 468 -7.95 -17.26 5.21
C VAL A 468 -8.04 -18.63 5.88
N THR A 469 -7.65 -19.68 5.16
CA THR A 469 -7.45 -21.02 5.73
C THR A 469 -5.95 -21.25 5.90
N VAL A 470 -5.53 -21.74 7.07
CA VAL A 470 -4.15 -22.13 7.37
C VAL A 470 -4.16 -23.63 7.67
N ALA A 471 -3.19 -24.38 7.13
CA ALA A 471 -3.09 -25.81 7.43
C ALA A 471 -2.84 -26.01 8.94
N ALA A 472 -3.56 -26.94 9.56
CA ALA A 472 -3.22 -27.40 10.91
C ALA A 472 -1.84 -28.05 10.87
N GLU A 473 -0.99 -27.78 11.86
CA GLU A 473 0.25 -28.55 11.98
C GLU A 473 -0.10 -30.04 12.15
N PRO A 474 0.63 -30.96 11.49
CA PRO A 474 0.56 -32.35 11.88
C PRO A 474 1.04 -32.42 13.33
N THR A 475 0.14 -32.72 14.25
CA THR A 475 0.49 -33.02 15.64
C THR A 475 1.55 -34.11 15.61
N GLY A 476 2.80 -33.75 15.95
CA GLY A 476 3.91 -34.69 15.97
C GLY A 476 3.54 -35.91 16.80
N ALA A 477 3.74 -37.10 16.21
CA ALA A 477 3.80 -38.33 16.98
C ALA A 477 4.77 -38.10 18.16
N SER A 478 4.29 -38.33 19.38
CA SER A 478 5.15 -38.30 20.55
C SER A 478 6.25 -39.34 20.35
N SER A 479 7.49 -38.87 20.22
CA SER A 479 8.65 -39.69 20.50
C SER A 479 8.70 -39.85 22.01
N ASP A 480 8.02 -40.87 22.53
CA ASP A 480 8.26 -41.37 23.88
C ASP A 480 9.65 -42.01 23.87
N ALA A 481 10.66 -41.20 24.16
CA ALA A 481 11.99 -41.64 24.53
C ALA A 481 12.50 -40.72 25.65
N ASP A 482 12.91 -41.37 26.73
CA ASP A 482 13.59 -40.86 27.93
C ASP A 482 12.67 -40.16 28.95
N GLY A 483 12.53 -40.60 30.20
CA GLY A 483 13.21 -41.67 30.93
C GLY A 483 12.91 -41.44 32.42
N ASP A 484 12.27 -42.39 33.07
CA ASP A 484 12.18 -42.41 34.54
C ASP A 484 13.32 -43.27 35.07
N ALA A 485 14.31 -42.59 35.64
CA ALA A 485 15.27 -43.18 36.55
C ALA A 485 14.69 -43.16 37.96
N ASP A 486 14.50 -44.32 38.59
CA ASP A 486 14.81 -44.53 40.01
C ASP A 486 14.67 -46.02 40.41
N TRP A 487 15.75 -46.64 40.88
CA TRP A 487 15.90 -47.18 42.24
C TRP A 487 17.04 -48.20 42.36
N ASP A 488 17.80 -47.98 43.44
CA ASP A 488 18.92 -48.72 44.00
C ASP A 488 18.77 -50.26 44.16
N ARG A 489 19.97 -50.87 44.24
CA ARG A 489 20.42 -52.02 45.08
C ARG A 489 20.58 -53.43 44.47
N ASP A 490 21.83 -53.86 44.64
CA ASP A 490 22.33 -55.17 45.07
C ASP A 490 22.32 -56.36 44.10
N GLY A 491 23.53 -56.94 43.94
CA GLY A 491 23.65 -58.40 43.79
C GLY A 491 24.53 -58.91 42.65
N GLY A 492 25.85 -58.81 42.82
CA GLY A 492 26.80 -59.93 42.71
C GLY A 492 26.82 -60.91 41.52
N THR A 493 28.06 -61.16 41.07
CA THR A 493 28.58 -62.39 40.40
C THR A 493 28.18 -62.54 38.93
N GLY A 494 29.05 -62.91 37.98
CA GLY A 494 30.43 -63.38 37.97
C GLY A 494 30.71 -64.07 36.62
N GLY A 495 31.98 -64.17 36.23
CA GLY A 495 32.45 -65.09 35.17
C GLY A 495 32.47 -64.50 33.75
N THR A 496 33.65 -64.26 33.16
CA THR A 496 34.46 -65.22 32.34
C THR A 496 33.73 -65.66 31.07
N ALA A 497 34.31 -65.75 29.89
CA ALA A 497 35.65 -65.50 29.36
C ALA A 497 35.57 -65.65 27.83
N ASP A 498 36.58 -65.09 27.15
CA ASP A 498 37.31 -65.63 25.99
C ASP A 498 36.64 -66.03 24.67
N GLY A 499 37.44 -65.84 23.62
CA GLY A 499 37.40 -66.57 22.35
C GLY A 499 36.91 -65.71 21.18
N ASP A 500 37.71 -64.84 20.55
CA ASP A 500 38.90 -65.10 19.75
C ASP A 500 38.59 -65.61 18.32
N THR A 501 39.44 -65.17 17.39
CA THR A 501 39.61 -65.53 15.97
C THR A 501 38.62 -64.90 14.95
N ASP A 502 39.00 -63.98 14.05
CA ASP A 502 40.16 -63.79 13.16
C ASP A 502 39.97 -64.40 11.74
N ALA A 503 40.61 -63.76 10.76
CA ALA A 503 40.65 -64.00 9.30
C ALA A 503 39.47 -63.43 8.48
N ALA A 504 39.61 -62.31 7.76
CA ALA A 504 40.40 -62.10 6.53
C ALA A 504 39.94 -63.01 5.36
N VAL A 505 39.55 -62.40 4.25
CA VAL A 505 40.37 -62.29 3.02
C VAL A 505 39.54 -61.59 1.93
N ASP A 506 40.26 -60.72 1.23
CA ASP A 506 39.95 -59.93 0.05
C ASP A 506 39.23 -60.66 -1.10
N GLY A 507 38.57 -59.87 -1.95
CA GLY A 507 37.97 -60.39 -3.19
C GLY A 507 37.36 -59.32 -4.09
N GLU A 508 38.19 -58.34 -4.43
CA GLU A 508 38.26 -57.51 -5.63
C GLU A 508 37.25 -57.69 -6.81
N VAL A 509 36.91 -56.53 -7.42
CA VAL A 509 36.45 -56.30 -8.81
C VAL A 509 35.01 -56.75 -9.13
N ARG A 510 34.05 -55.85 -9.37
CA ARG A 510 34.04 -54.82 -10.42
C ARG A 510 32.92 -53.80 -10.21
#